data_AF-A0A8G0ZNZ2-F1
#
_entry.id   AF-A0A8G0ZNZ2-F1
#
_cell.length_a   1.000
_cell.length_b   1.000
_cell.length_c   1.000
_cell.angle_alpha   90.00
_cell.angle_beta   90.00
_cell.angle_gamma   90.00
#
_symmetry.space_group_name_H-M   'P 1'
#
loop_
_entity.id
_entity.type
_entity.pdbx_description
1 polymer ?
#
loop_
_entity_poly.entity_id
_entity_poly.type
_entity_poly.pdbx_seq_one_letter_code
_entity_poly.pdbx_strand_id
1 'polypeptide(L)'
;MTMRKRVPARYASVEPRKEIWLSIDAFSAAEGAHKAELAWQEYIRAWEAMLAGDTTSAEDRLAAAREIAQTRGFAYKPAAVLQAAPVEEILSRVEAIPLRKGRPNPKVASALLGTVPDPGLRVSKALEIF
;
A
#
# COMPACT_ATOMS: atom_id res chain seq x y z
N MET A 1 28.66 -20.03 8.31
CA MET A 1 27.93 -19.35 9.42
C MET A 1 26.54 -18.96 8.90
N THR A 2 25.50 -18.88 9.73
CA THR A 2 24.14 -18.56 9.25
C THR A 2 23.62 -17.30 9.92
N MET A 3 23.16 -16.34 9.13
CA MET A 3 22.40 -15.18 9.61
C MET A 3 20.91 -15.53 9.64
N ARG A 4 20.29 -15.27 10.79
CA ARG A 4 18.84 -15.34 10.97
C ARG A 4 18.36 -14.03 11.57
N LYS A 5 17.60 -13.25 10.78
CA LYS A 5 17.02 -11.98 11.24
C LYS A 5 15.53 -11.95 10.91
N ARG A 6 14.74 -11.42 11.85
CA ARG A 6 13.30 -11.20 11.67
C ARG A 6 13.08 -10.00 10.76
N VAL A 7 12.11 -10.09 9.86
CA VAL A 7 11.69 -8.96 9.02
C VAL A 7 11.02 -7.90 9.90
N PRO A 8 11.50 -6.65 9.90
CA PRO A 8 10.86 -5.57 10.63
C PRO A 8 9.41 -5.35 10.15
N ALA A 9 8.50 -5.09 11.10
CA ALA A 9 7.06 -4.99 10.80
C ALA A 9 6.71 -3.94 9.72
N ARG A 10 7.52 -2.86 9.61
CA ARG A 10 7.36 -1.82 8.59
C ARG A 10 7.42 -2.33 7.14
N TYR A 11 8.08 -3.45 6.89
CA TYR A 11 8.26 -4.01 5.55
C TYR A 11 7.29 -5.16 5.24
N ALA A 12 6.37 -5.50 6.16
CA ALA A 12 5.46 -6.64 6.01
C ALA A 12 4.51 -6.55 4.79
N SER A 13 4.27 -5.35 4.26
CA SER A 13 3.47 -5.17 3.04
C SER A 13 4.22 -5.54 1.75
N VAL A 14 5.55 -5.46 1.76
CA VAL A 14 6.41 -5.73 0.59
C VAL A 14 7.22 -7.02 0.73
N GLU A 15 7.37 -7.54 1.95
CA GLU A 15 8.05 -8.79 2.25
C GLU A 15 7.13 -9.70 3.08
N PRO A 16 6.56 -10.76 2.46
CA PRO A 16 5.66 -11.67 3.16
C PRO A 16 6.37 -12.62 4.13
N ARG A 17 7.70 -12.78 4.02
CA ARG A 17 8.48 -13.65 4.92
C ARG A 17 8.57 -13.02 6.31
N LYS A 18 8.44 -13.83 7.36
CA LYS A 18 8.60 -13.37 8.76
C LYS A 18 10.07 -13.30 9.20
N GLU A 19 10.90 -14.18 8.65
CA GLU A 19 12.33 -14.26 8.96
C GLU A 19 13.13 -14.52 7.68
N ILE A 20 14.34 -13.97 7.61
CA ILE A 20 15.32 -14.23 6.57
C ILE A 20 16.44 -15.09 7.15
N TRP A 21 16.69 -16.21 6.47
CA TRP A 21 17.72 -17.17 6.80
C TRP A 21 18.72 -17.17 5.65
N LEU A 22 19.95 -16.72 5.92
CA LEU A 22 21.00 -16.62 4.92
C LEU A 22 22.24 -17.36 5.39
N SER A 23 22.67 -18.34 4.60
CA SER A 23 23.97 -18.98 4.77
C SER A 23 25.05 -18.03 4.29
N ILE A 24 25.99 -17.72 5.18
CA ILE A 24 27.13 -16.86 4.89
C ILE A 24 28.36 -17.73 4.77
N ASP A 25 28.96 -17.63 3.60
CA ASP A 25 30.27 -18.21 3.31
C ASP A 25 31.35 -17.26 3.83
N ALA A 26 31.98 -17.66 4.92
CA ALA A 26 33.03 -16.92 5.60
C ALA A 26 33.97 -17.89 6.29
N PHE A 27 35.26 -17.59 6.23
CA PHE A 27 36.32 -18.42 6.79
C PHE A 27 36.71 -18.00 8.22
N SER A 28 36.15 -16.89 8.72
CA SER A 28 36.30 -16.43 10.11
C SER A 28 35.01 -15.82 10.67
N ALA A 29 34.90 -15.75 12.00
CA ALA A 29 33.75 -15.14 12.67
C ALA A 29 33.63 -13.62 12.40
N ALA A 30 34.75 -12.91 12.35
CA ALA A 30 34.78 -11.47 12.05
C ALA A 30 34.32 -11.18 10.62
N GLU A 31 34.83 -11.94 9.65
CA GLU A 31 34.42 -11.83 8.24
C GLU A 31 32.94 -12.19 8.06
N GLY A 32 32.48 -13.25 8.73
CA GLY A 32 31.07 -13.67 8.70
C GLY A 32 30.13 -12.62 9.27
N ALA A 33 30.49 -11.98 10.39
CA ALA A 33 29.69 -10.90 10.98
C ALA A 33 29.63 -9.68 10.07
N HIS A 34 30.75 -9.31 9.44
CA HIS A 34 30.79 -8.19 8.50
C HIS A 34 29.91 -8.44 7.26
N LYS A 35 30.05 -9.62 6.64
CA LYS A 35 29.22 -10.04 5.49
C LYS A 35 27.73 -10.10 5.86
N ALA A 36 27.40 -10.55 7.07
CA ALA A 36 26.02 -10.59 7.56
C ALA A 36 25.40 -9.20 7.63
N GLU A 37 26.16 -8.24 8.16
CA GLU A 37 25.67 -6.88 8.30
C GLU A 37 25.48 -6.23 6.93
N LEU A 38 26.44 -6.38 6.02
CA LEU A 38 26.30 -5.88 4.63
C LEU A 38 25.06 -6.49 3.95
N ALA A 39 24.87 -7.80 4.02
CA ALA A 39 23.71 -8.46 3.42
C ALA A 39 22.40 -7.92 4.03
N TRP A 40 22.35 -7.70 5.34
CA TRP A 40 21.17 -7.14 6.00
C TRP A 40 20.86 -5.70 5.57
N GLN A 41 21.90 -4.87 5.40
CA GLN A 41 21.74 -3.50 4.90
C GLN A 41 21.16 -3.47 3.48
N GLU A 42 21.59 -4.40 2.61
CA GLU A 42 21.03 -4.53 1.26
C GLU A 42 19.55 -4.95 1.27
N TYR A 43 19.14 -5.87 2.16
CA TYR A 43 17.73 -6.20 2.36
C TYR A 43 16.91 -4.98 2.78
N ILE A 44 17.42 -4.18 3.73
CA ILE A 44 16.77 -2.96 4.18
C ILE A 44 16.59 -1.98 3.02
N ARG A 45 17.65 -1.72 2.24
CA ARG A 45 17.59 -0.82 1.07
C ARG A 45 16.59 -1.29 0.03
N ALA A 46 16.60 -2.59 -0.28
CA ALA A 46 15.66 -3.17 -1.23
C ALA A 46 14.20 -3.01 -0.76
N TRP A 47 13.91 -3.29 0.52
CA TRP A 47 12.58 -3.11 1.07
C TRP A 47 12.16 -1.62 1.12
N GLU A 48 13.10 -0.70 1.37
CA GLU A 48 12.83 0.74 1.29
C GLU A 48 12.46 1.20 -0.12
N ALA A 49 13.19 0.74 -1.14
CA ALA A 49 12.87 1.03 -2.53
C ALA A 49 11.48 0.49 -2.93
N MET A 50 11.16 -0.75 -2.52
CA MET A 50 9.85 -1.34 -2.79
C MET A 50 8.72 -0.58 -2.07
N LEU A 51 8.92 -0.21 -0.81
CA LEU A 51 7.94 0.59 -0.07
C LEU A 51 7.72 1.98 -0.71
N ALA A 52 8.77 2.62 -1.21
CA ALA A 52 8.66 3.90 -1.89
C ALA A 52 7.83 3.76 -3.18
N GLY A 53 8.17 2.78 -4.02
CA GLY A 53 7.43 2.52 -5.28
C GLY A 53 5.97 2.13 -5.07
N ASP A 54 5.67 1.29 -4.06
CA ASP A 54 4.30 0.91 -3.71
C ASP A 54 3.48 2.11 -3.20
N THR A 55 4.12 2.99 -2.42
CA THR A 55 3.48 4.23 -1.94
C THR A 55 3.15 5.16 -3.09
N THR A 56 4.09 5.42 -4.01
CA THR A 56 3.85 6.24 -5.22
C THR A 56 2.70 5.67 -6.04
N SER A 57 2.71 4.35 -6.31
CA SER A 57 1.64 3.71 -7.05
C SER A 57 0.28 3.80 -6.35
N ALA A 58 0.26 3.74 -5.01
CA ALA A 58 -0.97 3.87 -4.24
C ALA A 58 -1.52 5.31 -4.23
N GLU A 59 -0.65 6.32 -4.12
CA GLU A 59 -1.04 7.74 -4.25
C GLU A 59 -1.60 8.05 -5.65
N ASP A 60 -0.98 7.54 -6.70
CA ASP A 60 -1.46 7.71 -8.09
C ASP A 60 -2.85 7.07 -8.30
N ARG A 61 -3.07 5.87 -7.73
CA ARG A 61 -4.38 5.21 -7.78
C ARG A 61 -5.45 6.01 -7.05
N LEU A 62 -5.11 6.60 -5.90
CA LEU A 62 -6.02 7.45 -5.14
C LEU A 62 -6.35 8.75 -5.88
N ALA A 63 -5.35 9.39 -6.49
CA ALA A 63 -5.53 10.59 -7.31
C ALA A 63 -6.47 10.31 -8.48
N ALA A 64 -6.23 9.23 -9.24
CA ALA A 64 -7.12 8.83 -10.33
C ALA A 64 -8.55 8.55 -9.85
N ALA A 65 -8.73 7.94 -8.67
CA ALA A 65 -10.04 7.70 -8.09
C ALA A 65 -10.78 9.01 -7.74
N ARG A 66 -10.06 10.01 -7.21
CA ARG A 66 -10.61 11.34 -6.91
C ARG A 66 -11.09 12.05 -8.17
N GLU A 67 -10.31 12.02 -9.24
CA GLU A 67 -10.69 12.61 -10.52
C GLU A 67 -11.92 11.91 -11.14
N ILE A 68 -11.95 10.58 -11.10
CA ILE A 68 -13.08 9.77 -11.61
C ILE A 68 -14.38 10.08 -10.86
N ALA A 69 -14.31 10.30 -9.54
CA ALA A 69 -15.45 10.69 -8.71
C ALA A 69 -15.89 12.14 -9.02
N GLN A 70 -14.95 13.09 -9.08
CA GLN A 70 -15.25 14.50 -9.35
C GLN A 70 -15.88 14.70 -10.73
N THR A 71 -15.38 14.00 -11.75
CA THR A 71 -15.94 14.06 -13.11
C THR A 71 -17.42 13.62 -13.15
N ARG A 72 -17.88 12.87 -12.15
CA ARG A 72 -19.26 12.41 -11.99
C ARG A 72 -20.07 13.21 -10.97
N GLY A 73 -19.52 14.32 -10.47
CA GLY A 73 -20.18 15.19 -9.50
C GLY A 73 -20.10 14.71 -8.05
N PHE A 74 -19.28 13.70 -7.74
CA PHE A 74 -19.13 13.19 -6.38
C PHE A 74 -17.73 13.50 -5.82
N ALA A 75 -17.66 13.90 -4.56
CA ALA A 75 -16.40 13.85 -3.82
C ALA A 75 -16.04 12.37 -3.53
N TYR A 76 -14.75 12.04 -3.68
CA TYR A 76 -14.24 10.75 -3.23
C TYR A 76 -14.36 10.65 -1.70
N LYS A 77 -15.01 9.61 -1.22
CA LYS A 77 -15.16 9.28 0.19
C LYS A 77 -14.71 7.82 0.38
N PRO A 78 -13.88 7.51 1.39
CA PRO A 78 -13.54 6.12 1.71
C PRO A 78 -14.78 5.30 2.06
N ALA A 79 -14.77 3.99 1.77
CA ALA A 79 -15.90 3.11 2.06
C ALA A 79 -16.36 3.17 3.53
N ALA A 80 -15.43 3.32 4.48
CA ALA A 80 -15.76 3.46 5.90
C ALA A 80 -16.60 4.71 6.22
N VAL A 81 -16.39 5.81 5.50
CA VAL A 81 -17.19 7.04 5.65
C VAL A 81 -18.55 6.88 4.98
N LEU A 82 -18.59 6.21 3.83
CA LEU A 82 -19.84 5.95 3.10
C LEU A 82 -20.79 5.00 3.84
N GLN A 83 -20.28 4.08 4.66
CA GLN A 83 -21.13 3.19 5.48
C GLN A 83 -22.02 3.95 6.47
N ALA A 84 -21.57 5.11 6.96
CA ALA A 84 -22.33 5.97 7.85
C ALA A 84 -23.20 7.01 7.12
N ALA A 85 -23.12 7.05 5.78
CA ALA A 85 -23.90 7.99 4.98
C ALA A 85 -25.36 7.51 4.80
N PRO A 86 -26.30 8.42 4.51
CA PRO A 86 -27.67 8.06 4.15
C PRO A 86 -27.71 7.09 2.96
N VAL A 87 -28.66 6.15 2.99
CA VAL A 87 -28.81 5.12 1.96
C VAL A 87 -29.03 5.75 0.58
N GLU A 88 -29.72 6.89 0.52
CA GLU A 88 -30.00 7.66 -0.70
C GLU A 88 -28.71 8.18 -1.35
N GLU A 89 -27.72 8.60 -0.55
CA GLU A 89 -26.41 9.02 -1.07
C GLU A 89 -25.66 7.82 -1.67
N ILE A 90 -25.69 6.68 -0.97
CA ILE A 90 -25.05 5.44 -1.44
C ILE A 90 -25.69 4.97 -2.75
N LEU A 91 -27.02 5.01 -2.83
CA LEU A 91 -27.77 4.60 -4.03
C LEU A 91 -27.43 5.50 -5.22
N SER A 92 -27.43 6.82 -5.02
CA SER A 92 -27.06 7.79 -6.07
C SER A 92 -25.65 7.53 -6.63
N ARG A 93 -24.70 7.12 -5.78
CA ARG A 93 -23.34 6.75 -6.20
C ARG A 93 -23.30 5.45 -6.99
N VAL A 94 -24.12 4.46 -6.62
CA VAL A 94 -24.23 3.18 -7.34
C VAL A 94 -24.83 3.40 -8.73
N GLU A 95 -25.88 4.22 -8.83
CA GLU A 95 -26.56 4.54 -10.09
C GLU A 95 -25.66 5.31 -11.07
N ALA A 96 -24.71 6.11 -10.57
CA ALA A 96 -23.73 6.80 -11.39
C ALA A 96 -22.65 5.90 -12.02
N ILE A 97 -22.64 4.59 -11.70
CA ILE A 97 -21.68 3.64 -12.27
C ILE A 97 -22.14 3.19 -13.67
N PRO A 98 -21.37 3.48 -14.73
CA PRO A 98 -21.74 3.07 -16.07
C PRO A 98 -21.65 1.55 -16.22
N LEU A 99 -22.69 0.97 -16.82
CA LEU A 99 -22.73 -0.43 -17.21
C LEU A 99 -22.13 -0.59 -18.61
N ARG A 100 -21.16 -1.48 -18.77
CA ARG A 100 -20.64 -1.90 -20.07
C ARG A 100 -20.95 -3.38 -20.26
N LYS A 101 -21.79 -3.70 -21.25
CA LYS A 101 -22.30 -5.08 -21.49
C LYS A 101 -22.95 -5.69 -20.24
N GLY A 102 -23.74 -4.89 -19.51
CA GLY A 102 -24.40 -5.33 -18.28
C GLY A 102 -23.48 -5.51 -17.06
N ARG A 103 -22.18 -5.18 -17.17
CA ARG A 103 -21.23 -5.23 -16.05
C ARG A 103 -20.80 -3.83 -15.63
N PRO A 104 -20.82 -3.50 -14.33
CA PRO A 104 -20.27 -2.24 -13.82
C PRO A 104 -18.79 -2.11 -14.19
N ASN A 105 -18.35 -0.91 -14.54
CA ASN A 105 -16.92 -0.66 -14.70
C ASN A 105 -16.23 -0.69 -13.32
N PRO A 106 -15.32 -1.65 -13.06
CA PRO A 106 -14.74 -1.85 -11.74
C PRO A 106 -13.92 -0.64 -11.28
N LYS A 107 -13.24 0.08 -12.19
CA LYS A 107 -12.48 1.29 -11.84
C LYS A 107 -13.38 2.42 -11.34
N VAL A 108 -14.52 2.59 -11.99
CA VAL A 108 -15.50 3.63 -11.65
C VAL A 108 -16.23 3.27 -10.37
N ALA A 109 -16.62 2.00 -10.22
CA ALA A 109 -17.21 1.49 -8.99
C ALA A 109 -16.29 1.70 -7.79
N SER A 110 -14.99 1.36 -7.92
CA SER A 110 -14.03 1.58 -6.84
C SER A 110 -13.83 3.05 -6.46
N ALA A 111 -13.90 3.95 -7.43
CA ALA A 111 -13.80 5.39 -7.19
C ALA A 111 -15.04 5.97 -6.49
N LEU A 112 -16.25 5.59 -6.93
CA LEU A 112 -17.50 6.10 -6.39
C LEU A 112 -17.84 5.53 -5.01
N LEU A 113 -17.48 4.27 -4.77
CA LEU A 113 -17.76 3.52 -3.53
C LEU A 113 -16.58 3.53 -2.55
N GLY A 114 -15.46 4.19 -2.89
CA GLY A 114 -14.35 4.38 -1.95
C GLY A 114 -13.59 3.09 -1.60
N THR A 115 -13.56 2.11 -2.50
CA THR A 115 -12.88 0.82 -2.28
C THR A 115 -11.43 0.80 -2.76
N VAL A 116 -10.95 1.92 -3.33
CA VAL A 116 -9.51 2.09 -3.57
C VAL A 116 -8.81 2.15 -2.22
N PRO A 117 -7.86 1.24 -1.94
CA PRO A 117 -7.16 1.21 -0.67
C PRO A 117 -6.44 2.54 -0.46
N ASP A 118 -6.68 3.16 0.69
CA ASP A 118 -5.94 4.33 1.11
C ASP A 118 -4.46 3.93 1.20
N PRO A 119 -3.51 4.65 0.56
CA PRO A 119 -2.09 4.54 0.87
C PRO A 119 -1.92 4.83 2.35
N GLY A 120 -2.03 3.78 3.18
CA GLY A 120 -2.27 3.90 4.60
C GLY A 120 -1.37 4.98 5.18
N LEU A 121 -2.00 6.00 5.79
CA LEU A 121 -1.31 7.07 6.49
C LEU A 121 -0.25 6.46 7.39
N ARG A 122 0.99 6.41 6.91
CA ARG A 122 2.13 6.11 7.77
C ARG A 122 2.14 7.25 8.76
N VAL A 123 2.20 6.92 10.05
CA VAL A 123 2.22 7.88 11.17
C VAL A 123 3.25 9.00 10.95
N SER A 124 4.28 8.78 10.13
CA SER A 124 5.23 9.80 9.66
C SER A 124 4.60 10.98 8.91
N LYS A 125 3.54 10.77 8.10
CA LYS A 125 2.87 11.83 7.33
C LYS A 125 1.87 12.63 8.17
N ALA A 126 1.41 12.09 9.30
CA ALA A 126 0.56 12.81 10.25
C ALA A 126 1.33 13.83 11.10
N LEU A 127 2.66 13.71 11.18
CA LEU A 127 3.51 14.62 11.95
C LEU A 127 3.92 15.89 11.19
N GLU A 128 3.70 15.95 9.87
CA GLU A 128 3.95 17.16 9.07
C GLU A 128 2.73 18.11 9.03
N ILE A 129 1.59 17.67 9.55
CA ILE A 129 0.32 18.42 9.55
C ILE A 129 0.06 19.09 10.92
N PHE A 130 0.93 18.89 11.91
CA PHE A 130 0.89 19.53 13.24
C PHE A 130 2.21 20.23 13.54
#